data_AF-A0A7S2XJB1-F1
#
_entry.id   AF-A0A7S2XJB1-F1
#
_cell.length_a   1.000
_cell.length_b   1.000
_cell.length_c   1.000
_cell.angle_alpha   90.00
_cell.angle_beta   90.00
_cell.angle_gamma   90.00
#
_symmetry.space_group_name_H-M   'P 1'
#
loop_
_entity.id
_entity.type
_entity.pdbx_description
1 polymer ?
#
loop_
_entity_poly.entity_id
_entity_poly.type
_entity_poly.pdbx_seq_one_letter_code
_entity_poly.pdbx_strand_id
1 'polypeptide(L)'
;MTDAAPEAKRPRRLRNEYSGYVLTRSNQNNIPVLDCSSHRSDDDSVSLSAEDFFKTVVQKRSPMLLRHGLESGGQSKIMEDMDVIWKQWRSADYLDQIAGTAHVHVERRRSKDDRYGQARDQGEEVMTFGEFLQILQDPQKRDLYYMTTQPLQVDEEGRPQLLSEPLISLMNDFPLRPKLAGNLVPMNCNLWMGYSKEGSTSGLHHDYHDNFYMLLKGNKCFDLYSPDQVDQMKTRGTIDHVFPNGLIHYEGEPPVTATGVELASLKAWEAHQHQKKCEEAVSLAEAAVREGKPDGEAQLEQAEEALEDALEQVLGTEMGQDDDDGDNSNEGQDFWTAMGKKTNNNCDSSVEDETECSEEDDSDDNEEAPPEKLNNFSTIESGVVEGIPRAQVKVQAGDILFLPAGWFHSVTSYSAAVKGENTEEEAHCAFNYWFHPPDNNDFDQPYQSGFWPSDWSDRTESM
;
A
#
# COMPACT_ATOMS: atom_id res chain seq x y z
N MET A 1 -15.95 54.66 1.07
CA MET A 1 -16.18 53.21 1.21
C MET A 1 -14.79 52.60 1.10
N THR A 2 -14.23 52.19 2.23
CA THR A 2 -12.89 51.62 2.32
C THR A 2 -13.01 50.13 2.02
N ASP A 3 -12.37 49.69 0.93
CA ASP A 3 -12.18 48.28 0.60
C ASP A 3 -11.49 47.59 1.77
N ALA A 4 -12.20 46.66 2.42
CA ALA A 4 -11.61 45.75 3.38
C ALA A 4 -10.78 44.74 2.59
N ALA A 5 -9.46 44.74 2.83
CA ALA A 5 -8.57 43.70 2.34
C ALA A 5 -9.10 42.32 2.79
N PRO A 6 -9.05 41.29 1.93
CA PRO A 6 -9.46 39.95 2.31
C PRO A 6 -8.67 39.50 3.55
N GLU A 7 -9.38 39.04 4.58
CA GLU A 7 -8.76 38.45 5.76
C GLU A 7 -7.80 37.35 5.31
N ALA A 8 -6.51 37.54 5.57
CA ALA A 8 -5.51 36.50 5.37
C ALA A 8 -5.96 35.29 6.20
N LYS A 9 -6.42 34.23 5.53
CA LYS A 9 -6.72 32.93 6.16
C LYS A 9 -5.50 32.58 7.00
N ARG A 10 -5.68 32.47 8.32
CA ARG A 10 -4.62 32.02 9.23
C ARG A 10 -4.05 30.71 8.68
N PRO A 11 -2.73 30.53 8.62
CA PRO A 11 -2.15 29.29 8.13
C PRO A 11 -2.75 28.12 8.92
N ARG A 12 -3.29 27.13 8.21
CA ARG A 12 -3.79 25.90 8.84
C ARG A 12 -2.61 25.28 9.59
N ARG A 13 -2.78 25.10 10.89
CA ARG A 13 -1.75 24.48 11.73
C ARG A 13 -1.87 22.97 11.51
N LEU A 14 -0.74 22.31 11.23
CA LEU A 14 -0.63 20.85 11.23
C LEU A 14 -1.40 20.28 12.42
N ARG A 15 -2.32 19.36 12.14
CA ARG A 15 -3.02 18.56 13.14
C ARG A 15 -2.31 17.22 13.25
N ASN A 16 -1.53 17.00 14.32
CA ASN A 16 -0.91 15.70 14.56
C ASN A 16 -1.65 14.99 15.69
N GLU A 17 -2.41 13.93 15.34
CA GLU A 17 -3.18 13.11 16.28
C GLU A 17 -2.53 11.75 16.54
N TYR A 18 -1.33 11.52 16.03
CA TYR A 18 -0.65 10.24 16.15
C TYR A 18 -0.59 9.79 17.61
N SER A 19 -1.08 8.57 17.86
CA SER A 19 -1.22 8.01 19.21
C SER A 19 -0.56 6.63 19.36
N GLY A 20 0.24 6.25 18.37
CA GLY A 20 0.94 4.98 18.30
C GLY A 20 2.25 4.93 19.10
N TYR A 21 3.08 3.95 18.77
CA TYR A 21 4.40 3.75 19.36
C TYR A 21 5.35 4.91 19.04
N VAL A 22 6.07 5.40 20.06
CA VAL A 22 6.95 6.55 19.91
C VAL A 22 8.40 6.19 20.24
N LEU A 23 9.33 6.69 19.42
CA LEU A 23 10.76 6.63 19.73
C LEU A 23 11.13 7.72 20.71
N THR A 24 11.74 7.31 21.81
CA THR A 24 12.29 8.15 22.88
C THR A 24 13.81 8.06 22.87
N ARG A 25 14.47 8.98 23.57
CA ARG A 25 15.93 8.88 23.78
C ARG A 25 16.35 7.60 24.51
N SER A 26 15.46 7.01 25.33
CA SER A 26 15.74 5.78 26.09
C SER A 26 15.64 4.48 25.28
N ASN A 27 14.86 4.45 24.20
CA ASN A 27 14.72 3.30 23.30
C ASN A 27 15.21 3.60 21.88
N GLN A 28 16.02 4.65 21.71
CA GLN A 28 16.68 4.93 20.44
C GLN A 28 17.51 3.71 19.98
N ASN A 29 17.54 3.46 18.68
CA ASN A 29 18.16 2.30 18.03
C ASN A 29 17.51 0.94 18.32
N ASN A 30 16.42 0.86 19.10
CA ASN A 30 15.79 -0.41 19.45
C ASN A 30 14.29 -0.38 19.11
N ILE A 31 13.88 -1.24 18.18
CA ILE A 31 12.48 -1.66 18.03
C ILE A 31 12.29 -3.03 18.69
N PRO A 32 11.05 -3.41 19.07
CA PRO A 32 10.74 -4.78 19.46
C PRO A 32 11.24 -5.81 18.42
N VAL A 33 11.87 -6.87 18.91
CA VAL A 33 12.33 -8.01 18.10
C VAL A 33 11.76 -9.28 18.68
N LEU A 34 11.07 -10.06 17.87
CA LEU A 34 10.63 -11.40 18.22
C LEU A 34 11.49 -12.42 17.47
N ASP A 35 12.17 -13.29 18.21
CA ASP A 35 12.96 -14.37 17.63
C ASP A 35 12.12 -15.63 17.47
N CYS A 36 11.74 -15.91 16.22
CA CYS A 36 10.95 -17.06 15.80
C CYS A 36 11.82 -18.21 15.26
N SER A 37 13.15 -18.06 15.27
CA SER A 37 14.09 -19.00 14.63
C SER A 37 14.53 -20.17 15.51
N SER A 38 14.33 -20.08 16.84
CA SER A 38 14.82 -21.09 17.78
C SER A 38 13.69 -21.86 18.47
N HIS A 39 13.72 -23.20 18.36
CA HIS A 39 13.11 -24.08 19.36
C HIS A 39 13.97 -23.99 20.63
N ARG A 40 13.52 -23.24 21.64
CA ARG A 40 14.06 -23.42 22.99
C ARG A 40 13.54 -24.77 23.50
N SER A 41 14.46 -25.68 23.81
CA SER A 41 14.16 -27.07 24.15
C SER A 41 13.41 -27.27 25.48
N ASP A 42 13.07 -26.21 26.21
CA ASP A 42 12.43 -26.29 27.54
C ASP A 42 11.31 -25.26 27.76
N ASP A 43 10.82 -24.56 26.74
CA ASP A 43 9.74 -23.57 26.93
C ASP A 43 8.90 -23.44 25.66
N ASP A 44 7.59 -23.31 25.84
CA ASP A 44 6.55 -23.27 24.80
C ASP A 44 7.04 -22.50 23.56
N SER A 45 7.06 -23.16 22.39
CA SER A 45 7.32 -22.47 21.12
C SER A 45 6.45 -21.22 21.06
N VAL A 46 7.05 -20.03 21.04
CA VAL A 46 6.29 -18.77 21.00
C VAL A 46 5.57 -18.69 19.67
N SER A 47 4.36 -19.24 19.61
CA SER A 47 3.46 -19.07 18.49
C SER A 47 2.81 -17.71 18.63
N LEU A 48 3.21 -16.75 17.81
CA LEU A 48 2.51 -15.49 17.72
C LEU A 48 1.25 -15.70 16.88
N SER A 49 0.09 -15.70 17.52
CA SER A 49 -1.18 -15.75 16.80
C SER A 49 -1.42 -14.43 16.06
N ALA A 50 -2.28 -14.45 15.03
CA ALA A 50 -2.67 -13.23 14.32
C ALA A 50 -3.32 -12.20 15.26
N GLU A 51 -4.13 -12.67 16.21
CA GLU A 51 -4.77 -11.84 17.23
C GLU A 51 -3.76 -11.20 18.19
N ASP A 52 -2.77 -11.98 18.64
CA ASP A 52 -1.69 -11.45 19.50
C ASP A 52 -0.82 -10.45 18.75
N PHE A 53 -0.45 -10.73 17.49
CA PHE A 53 0.26 -9.80 16.62
C PHE A 53 -0.54 -8.51 16.47
N PHE A 54 -1.84 -8.61 16.18
CA PHE A 54 -2.71 -7.45 16.04
C PHE A 54 -2.72 -6.59 17.32
N LYS A 55 -3.03 -7.18 18.48
CA LYS A 55 -3.15 -6.45 19.75
C LYS A 55 -1.83 -5.87 20.27
N THR A 56 -0.72 -6.56 20.02
CA THR A 56 0.58 -6.15 20.58
C THR A 56 1.39 -5.27 19.63
N VAL A 57 1.13 -5.32 18.33
CA VAL A 57 1.95 -4.69 17.30
C VAL A 57 1.13 -3.74 16.45
N VAL A 58 0.13 -4.26 15.73
CA VAL A 58 -0.68 -3.49 14.76
C VAL A 58 -1.47 -2.40 15.47
N GLN A 59 -2.25 -2.75 16.50
CA GLN A 59 -3.05 -1.83 17.29
C GLN A 59 -2.19 -0.71 17.92
N LYS A 60 -0.98 -1.05 18.35
CA LYS A 60 -0.06 -0.10 18.99
C LYS A 60 0.76 0.70 17.97
N ARG A 61 0.60 0.44 16.68
CA ARG A 61 1.39 1.04 15.59
C ARG A 61 2.90 0.92 15.87
N SER A 62 3.33 -0.23 16.39
CA SER A 62 4.72 -0.49 16.79
C SER A 62 5.46 -1.19 15.67
N PRO A 63 6.51 -0.60 15.08
CA PRO A 63 7.41 -1.35 14.20
C PRO A 63 7.98 -2.54 14.95
N MET A 64 8.14 -3.67 14.28
CA MET A 64 8.65 -4.88 14.90
C MET A 64 9.41 -5.75 13.90
N LEU A 65 10.55 -6.28 14.33
CA LEU A 65 11.32 -7.25 13.56
C LEU A 65 10.99 -8.67 14.02
N LEU A 66 10.47 -9.49 13.11
CA LEU A 66 10.29 -10.92 13.29
C LEU A 66 11.50 -11.64 12.67
N ARG A 67 12.33 -12.27 13.51
CA ARG A 67 13.45 -13.10 13.04
C ARG A 67 12.92 -14.51 12.80
N HIS A 68 12.53 -14.84 11.57
CA HIS A 68 12.06 -16.19 11.24
C HIS A 68 13.24 -17.17 11.05
N GLY A 69 14.33 -16.72 10.45
CA GLY A 69 15.51 -17.54 10.18
C GLY A 69 15.34 -18.44 8.95
N LEU A 70 16.43 -18.74 8.24
CA LEU A 70 16.40 -19.50 6.97
C LEU A 70 16.62 -21.02 7.14
N GLU A 71 16.83 -21.50 8.38
CA GLU A 71 17.25 -22.89 8.60
C GLU A 71 16.07 -23.87 8.60
N SER A 72 16.11 -24.80 7.65
CA SER A 72 15.13 -25.85 7.36
C SER A 72 14.99 -26.94 8.45
N GLY A 73 15.44 -26.68 9.68
CA GLY A 73 15.43 -27.63 10.79
C GLY A 73 14.44 -27.31 11.91
N GLY A 74 13.90 -26.09 11.96
CA GLY A 74 12.89 -25.69 12.92
C GLY A 74 11.53 -25.54 12.22
N GLN A 75 10.50 -26.23 12.70
CA GLN A 75 9.12 -25.90 12.34
C GLN A 75 8.75 -24.57 13.02
N SER A 76 9.22 -23.44 12.48
CA SER A 76 8.66 -22.15 12.83
C SER A 76 7.24 -22.10 12.26
N LYS A 77 6.24 -22.07 13.14
CA LYS A 77 4.82 -22.04 12.75
C LYS A 77 4.36 -20.68 12.21
N ILE A 78 5.22 -19.67 12.25
CA ILE A 78 4.88 -18.31 11.83
C ILE A 78 5.09 -18.21 10.33
N MET A 79 4.00 -17.92 9.61
CA MET A 79 3.95 -17.80 8.15
C MET A 79 4.33 -19.09 7.40
N GLU A 80 3.88 -20.25 7.89
CA GLU A 80 3.98 -21.54 7.16
C GLU A 80 3.33 -21.51 5.77
N ASP A 81 2.35 -20.63 5.59
CA ASP A 81 1.68 -20.37 4.32
C ASP A 81 2.56 -19.62 3.30
N MET A 82 3.80 -19.26 3.66
CA MET A 82 4.80 -18.62 2.79
C MET A 82 5.99 -19.53 2.45
N ASP A 83 5.90 -20.82 2.73
CA ASP A 83 7.02 -21.76 2.61
C ASP A 83 7.62 -21.85 1.20
N VAL A 84 6.78 -21.69 0.16
CA VAL A 84 7.24 -21.66 -1.24
C VAL A 84 8.12 -20.44 -1.50
N ILE A 85 7.70 -19.25 -1.07
CA ILE A 85 8.52 -18.01 -1.18
C ILE A 85 9.88 -18.23 -0.51
N TRP A 86 9.88 -18.70 0.74
CA TRP A 86 11.13 -18.85 1.51
C TRP A 86 12.12 -19.83 0.88
N LYS A 87 11.62 -20.86 0.20
CA LYS A 87 12.43 -21.94 -0.38
C LYS A 87 12.80 -21.68 -1.84
N GLN A 88 11.85 -21.27 -2.67
CA GLN A 88 11.98 -21.27 -4.12
C GLN A 88 12.40 -19.92 -4.69
N TRP A 89 11.88 -18.80 -4.17
CA TRP A 89 12.13 -17.46 -4.73
C TRP A 89 13.57 -16.95 -4.52
N ARG A 90 14.42 -17.76 -3.88
CA ARG A 90 15.86 -17.50 -3.78
C ARG A 90 16.63 -17.96 -5.04
N SER A 91 16.03 -18.86 -5.81
CA SER A 91 16.57 -19.41 -7.06
C SER A 91 16.16 -18.53 -8.23
N ALA A 92 17.14 -17.93 -8.93
CA ALA A 92 16.88 -17.17 -10.14
C ALA A 92 16.27 -18.07 -11.24
N ASP A 93 16.73 -19.33 -11.35
CA ASP A 93 16.21 -20.30 -12.33
C ASP A 93 14.72 -20.59 -12.10
N TYR A 94 14.28 -20.65 -10.85
CA TYR A 94 12.87 -20.88 -10.54
C TYR A 94 12.02 -19.67 -10.93
N LEU A 95 12.48 -18.47 -10.57
CA LEU A 95 11.80 -17.22 -10.91
C LEU A 95 11.70 -17.01 -12.43
N ASP A 96 12.78 -17.31 -13.17
CA ASP A 96 12.81 -17.25 -14.63
C ASP A 96 11.87 -18.31 -15.25
N GLN A 97 11.84 -19.51 -14.70
CA GLN A 97 10.95 -20.57 -15.19
C GLN A 97 9.47 -20.20 -15.07
N ILE A 98 9.05 -19.57 -13.97
CA ILE A 98 7.63 -19.28 -13.70
C ILE A 98 7.21 -17.94 -14.30
N ALA A 99 8.02 -16.90 -14.13
CA ALA A 99 7.66 -15.52 -14.47
C ALA A 99 8.61 -14.86 -15.47
N GLY A 100 9.56 -15.60 -16.07
CA GLY A 100 10.59 -15.02 -16.93
C GLY A 100 10.06 -14.25 -18.14
N THR A 101 8.88 -14.60 -18.65
CA THR A 101 8.22 -13.90 -19.77
C THR A 101 7.37 -12.69 -19.34
N ALA A 102 7.19 -12.49 -18.04
CA ALA A 102 6.43 -11.35 -17.51
C ALA A 102 7.18 -10.05 -17.81
N HIS A 103 6.45 -8.98 -18.16
CA HIS A 103 7.06 -7.68 -18.42
C HIS A 103 7.16 -6.88 -17.12
N VAL A 104 8.32 -6.28 -16.89
CA VAL A 104 8.62 -5.52 -15.67
C VAL A 104 9.26 -4.17 -16.02
N HIS A 105 8.95 -3.17 -15.19
CA HIS A 105 9.51 -1.83 -15.22
C HIS A 105 10.73 -1.78 -14.30
N VAL A 106 11.87 -1.37 -14.85
CA VAL A 106 13.16 -1.36 -14.14
C VAL A 106 13.80 0.02 -14.24
N GLU A 107 14.16 0.58 -13.08
CA GLU A 107 14.92 1.83 -13.03
C GLU A 107 16.39 1.55 -13.34
N ARG A 108 16.93 2.26 -14.33
CA ARG A 108 18.35 2.26 -14.69
C ARG A 108 19.00 3.59 -14.32
N ARG A 109 19.99 3.52 -13.44
CA ARG A 109 20.84 4.67 -13.09
C ARG A 109 21.87 4.97 -14.17
N ARG A 110 22.26 6.25 -14.28
CA ARG A 110 23.33 6.69 -15.19
C ARG A 110 24.71 6.37 -14.61
N SER A 111 24.82 6.45 -13.28
CA SER A 111 26.04 6.16 -12.54
C SER A 111 25.76 5.36 -11.25
N LYS A 112 26.80 4.76 -10.67
CA LYS A 112 26.69 4.02 -9.39
C LYS A 112 26.44 4.93 -8.19
N ASP A 113 26.78 6.21 -8.32
CA ASP A 113 26.67 7.22 -7.28
C ASP A 113 25.26 7.85 -7.20
N ASP A 114 24.43 7.63 -8.24
CA ASP A 114 23.05 8.13 -8.28
C ASP A 114 22.17 7.35 -7.29
N ARG A 115 21.08 7.97 -6.79
CA ARG A 115 20.09 7.28 -5.95
C ARG A 115 18.96 6.73 -6.79
N TYR A 116 18.42 5.59 -6.38
CA TYR A 116 17.15 5.09 -6.93
C TYR A 116 15.97 5.94 -6.45
N GLY A 117 14.90 5.97 -7.24
CA GLY A 117 13.69 6.75 -7.01
C GLY A 117 13.80 8.23 -7.44
N GLN A 118 14.68 8.55 -8.39
CA GLN A 118 14.83 9.92 -8.92
C GLN A 118 14.65 10.01 -10.44
N ALA A 119 14.63 8.88 -11.16
CA ALA A 119 14.77 8.86 -12.61
C ALA A 119 13.61 8.17 -13.37
N ARG A 120 12.37 8.26 -12.87
CA ARG A 120 11.22 7.63 -13.53
C ARG A 120 11.02 8.12 -14.98
N ASP A 121 11.12 9.42 -15.22
CA ASP A 121 10.86 9.98 -16.56
C ASP A 121 12.01 9.84 -17.57
N GLN A 122 13.23 9.47 -17.13
CA GLN A 122 14.43 9.48 -18.01
C GLN A 122 15.30 8.21 -17.89
N GLY A 123 14.89 7.22 -17.10
CA GLY A 123 15.71 6.04 -16.81
C GLY A 123 14.91 4.75 -16.56
N GLU A 124 13.59 4.74 -16.75
CA GLU A 124 12.81 3.51 -16.72
C GLU A 124 12.96 2.72 -18.03
N GLU A 125 13.23 1.42 -17.92
CA GLU A 125 13.29 0.47 -19.03
C GLU A 125 12.29 -0.66 -18.79
N VAL A 126 11.45 -0.95 -19.77
CA VAL A 126 10.57 -2.14 -19.76
C VAL A 126 11.31 -3.30 -20.41
N MET A 127 11.35 -4.45 -19.73
CA MET A 127 11.98 -5.68 -20.23
C MET A 127 11.27 -6.91 -19.66
N THR A 128 11.61 -8.09 -20.15
CA THR A 128 11.12 -9.33 -19.53
C THR A 128 11.83 -9.58 -18.20
N PHE A 129 11.14 -10.21 -17.26
CA PHE A 129 11.70 -10.52 -15.95
C PHE A 129 12.93 -11.43 -16.06
N GLY A 130 12.93 -12.35 -17.02
CA GLY A 130 14.09 -13.21 -17.31
C GLY A 130 15.31 -12.44 -17.80
N GLU A 131 15.13 -11.44 -18.67
CA GLU A 131 16.22 -10.54 -19.08
C GLU A 131 16.77 -9.75 -17.89
N PHE A 132 15.90 -9.24 -17.01
CA PHE A 132 16.31 -8.55 -15.80
C PHE A 132 17.10 -9.47 -14.85
N LEU A 133 16.66 -10.71 -14.64
CA LEU A 133 17.39 -11.71 -13.85
C LEU A 133 18.78 -11.98 -14.42
N GLN A 134 18.93 -12.06 -15.75
CA GLN A 134 20.22 -12.20 -16.42
C GLN A 134 21.11 -10.96 -16.23
N ILE A 135 20.55 -9.75 -16.28
CA ILE A 135 21.27 -8.49 -16.02
C ILE A 135 21.87 -8.49 -14.61
N LEU A 136 21.15 -9.00 -13.61
CA LEU A 136 21.65 -9.07 -12.23
C LEU A 136 22.82 -10.05 -12.05
N GLN A 137 22.97 -11.02 -12.96
CA GLN A 137 24.14 -11.90 -13.01
C GLN A 137 25.34 -11.26 -13.73
N ASP A 138 25.14 -10.24 -14.57
CA ASP A 138 26.22 -9.57 -15.29
C ASP A 138 26.94 -8.53 -14.41
N PRO A 139 28.22 -8.75 -14.01
CA PRO A 139 28.96 -7.83 -13.15
C PRO A 139 29.19 -6.44 -13.76
N GLN A 140 29.04 -6.29 -15.07
CA GLN A 140 29.18 -4.99 -15.75
C GLN A 140 27.91 -4.15 -15.68
N LYS A 141 26.75 -4.76 -15.48
CA LYS A 141 25.44 -4.10 -15.55
C LYS A 141 24.69 -4.09 -14.23
N ARG A 142 24.80 -5.14 -13.41
CA ARG A 142 23.96 -5.38 -12.22
C ARG A 142 23.86 -4.22 -11.23
N ASP A 143 24.90 -3.39 -11.12
CA ASP A 143 24.92 -2.22 -10.24
C ASP A 143 24.01 -1.07 -10.71
N LEU A 144 23.53 -1.07 -11.95
CA LEU A 144 22.80 0.05 -12.54
C LEU A 144 21.29 -0.13 -12.51
N TYR A 145 20.81 -1.37 -12.35
CA TYR A 145 19.40 -1.72 -12.52
C TYR A 145 18.74 -2.04 -11.17
N TYR A 146 17.52 -1.56 -10.97
CA TYR A 146 16.71 -1.85 -9.79
C TYR A 146 15.23 -1.92 -10.18
N MET A 147 14.60 -3.02 -9.82
CA MET A 147 13.17 -3.21 -9.96
C MET A 147 12.50 -2.80 -8.66
N THR A 148 11.63 -1.80 -8.75
CA THR A 148 10.85 -1.26 -7.63
C THR A 148 9.39 -1.75 -7.73
N THR A 149 8.45 -1.04 -7.08
CA THR A 149 7.01 -1.15 -7.35
C THR A 149 6.73 -1.15 -8.86
N GLN A 150 5.66 -1.82 -9.24
CA GLN A 150 5.27 -2.04 -10.62
C GLN A 150 3.89 -1.42 -10.82
N PRO A 151 3.58 -0.91 -12.02
CA PRO A 151 2.29 -0.29 -12.28
C PRO A 151 1.16 -1.29 -12.09
N LEU A 152 0.16 -0.89 -11.31
CA LEU A 152 -1.05 -1.67 -11.12
C LEU A 152 -2.03 -1.33 -12.24
N GLN A 153 -2.60 -2.36 -12.86
CA GLN A 153 -3.75 -2.15 -13.73
C GLN A 153 -4.93 -1.68 -12.89
N VAL A 154 -5.78 -0.89 -13.52
CA VAL A 154 -7.01 -0.37 -12.96
C VAL A 154 -8.16 -1.03 -13.72
N ASP A 155 -9.16 -1.53 -13.01
CA ASP A 155 -10.36 -2.12 -13.64
C ASP A 155 -11.28 -1.04 -14.25
N GLU A 156 -12.38 -1.46 -14.89
CA GLU A 156 -13.36 -0.56 -15.54
C GLU A 156 -13.96 0.44 -14.55
N GLU A 157 -13.96 0.03 -13.30
CA GLU A 157 -14.37 0.74 -12.13
C GLU A 157 -13.36 1.82 -11.67
N GLY A 158 -12.11 1.84 -12.14
CA GLY A 158 -11.14 2.82 -11.63
C GLY A 158 -10.43 2.35 -10.34
N ARG A 159 -10.58 1.08 -9.99
CA ARG A 159 -10.01 0.47 -8.79
C ARG A 159 -8.71 -0.29 -9.15
N PRO A 160 -7.59 0.01 -8.46
CA PRO A 160 -6.33 -0.70 -8.70
C PRO A 160 -6.43 -2.19 -8.38
N GLN A 161 -5.77 -3.03 -9.18
CA GLN A 161 -5.53 -4.45 -8.92
C GLN A 161 -4.62 -4.64 -7.69
N LEU A 162 -4.67 -5.83 -7.08
CA LEU A 162 -3.79 -6.16 -5.94
C LEU A 162 -2.35 -6.49 -6.35
N LEU A 163 -2.19 -7.01 -7.57
CA LEU A 163 -0.94 -7.53 -8.09
C LEU A 163 -0.67 -6.94 -9.48
N SER A 164 0.60 -6.80 -9.78
CA SER A 164 1.15 -6.59 -11.12
C SER A 164 2.09 -7.74 -11.47
N GLU A 165 2.54 -7.82 -12.71
CA GLU A 165 3.69 -8.67 -13.02
C GLU A 165 4.95 -8.22 -12.24
N PRO A 166 5.87 -9.14 -11.87
CA PRO A 166 5.84 -10.59 -12.10
C PRO A 166 5.00 -11.37 -11.06
N LEU A 167 4.33 -10.68 -10.12
CA LEU A 167 3.60 -11.32 -9.04
C LEU A 167 2.29 -11.97 -9.49
N ILE A 168 1.68 -11.50 -10.58
CA ILE A 168 0.55 -12.19 -11.24
C ILE A 168 1.01 -13.59 -11.67
N SER A 169 2.14 -13.71 -12.37
CA SER A 169 2.70 -15.01 -12.77
C SER A 169 3.06 -15.91 -11.57
N LEU A 170 3.40 -15.31 -10.43
CA LEU A 170 3.79 -16.02 -9.20
C LEU A 170 2.64 -16.17 -8.17
N MET A 171 1.40 -15.82 -8.52
CA MET A 171 0.29 -15.70 -7.55
C MET A 171 -0.05 -17.00 -6.79
N ASN A 172 0.31 -18.15 -7.36
CA ASN A 172 0.05 -19.46 -6.76
C ASN A 172 1.06 -19.84 -5.66
N ASP A 173 2.15 -19.07 -5.51
CA ASP A 173 3.21 -19.36 -4.54
C ASP A 173 2.92 -18.76 -3.16
N PHE A 174 1.91 -17.90 -3.03
CA PHE A 174 1.62 -17.18 -1.78
C PHE A 174 0.14 -16.84 -1.64
N PRO A 175 -0.40 -16.79 -0.40
CA PRO A 175 -1.72 -16.24 -0.18
C PRO A 175 -1.70 -14.72 -0.28
N LEU A 176 -2.73 -14.15 -0.91
CA LEU A 176 -2.92 -12.70 -0.99
C LEU A 176 -3.06 -12.05 0.40
N ARG A 177 -3.56 -12.81 1.39
CA ARG A 177 -3.62 -12.40 2.80
C ARG A 177 -2.91 -13.44 3.69
N PRO A 178 -1.69 -13.18 4.18
CA PRO A 178 -1.01 -14.08 5.10
C PRO A 178 -1.81 -14.35 6.37
N LYS A 179 -1.72 -15.57 6.91
CA LYS A 179 -2.37 -15.93 8.19
C LYS A 179 -2.05 -14.97 9.32
N LEU A 180 -0.81 -14.48 9.39
CA LEU A 180 -0.36 -13.56 10.44
C LEU A 180 -1.09 -12.20 10.37
N ALA A 181 -1.52 -11.76 9.18
CA ALA A 181 -2.24 -10.50 9.00
C ALA A 181 -3.68 -10.55 9.55
N GLY A 182 -4.23 -11.75 9.77
CA GLY A 182 -5.58 -11.92 10.31
C GLY A 182 -6.64 -11.27 9.41
N ASN A 183 -7.34 -10.27 9.94
CA ASN A 183 -8.43 -9.56 9.26
C ASN A 183 -8.01 -8.23 8.61
N LEU A 184 -6.70 -7.92 8.56
CA LEU A 184 -6.22 -6.79 7.78
C LEU A 184 -6.50 -7.00 6.28
N VAL A 185 -6.83 -5.92 5.58
CA VAL A 185 -7.15 -5.95 4.14
C VAL A 185 -5.90 -5.55 3.35
N PRO A 186 -5.35 -6.47 2.52
CA PRO A 186 -4.26 -6.15 1.60
C PRO A 186 -4.65 -5.04 0.63
N MET A 187 -3.74 -4.09 0.43
CA MET A 187 -3.84 -3.06 -0.60
C MET A 187 -3.12 -3.49 -1.88
N ASN A 188 -1.86 -3.91 -1.78
CA ASN A 188 -1.12 -4.52 -2.88
C ASN A 188 0.04 -5.38 -2.37
N CYS A 189 0.70 -6.09 -3.29
CA CYS A 189 1.96 -6.77 -3.03
C CYS A 189 3.06 -6.24 -3.96
N ASN A 190 4.30 -6.18 -3.49
CA ASN A 190 5.43 -5.64 -4.25
C ASN A 190 6.65 -6.57 -4.18
N LEU A 191 7.42 -6.61 -5.26
CA LEU A 191 8.69 -7.32 -5.35
C LEU A 191 9.81 -6.34 -5.69
N TRP A 192 10.82 -6.26 -4.82
CA TRP A 192 11.96 -5.35 -4.99
C TRP A 192 13.25 -6.12 -5.16
N MET A 193 13.95 -5.86 -6.26
CA MET A 193 15.15 -6.60 -6.60
C MET A 193 16.20 -5.70 -7.23
N GLY A 194 17.45 -5.93 -6.86
CA GLY A 194 18.58 -5.23 -7.45
C GLY A 194 19.88 -5.71 -6.85
N TYR A 195 20.97 -5.04 -7.22
CA TYR A 195 22.28 -5.37 -6.71
C TYR A 195 23.01 -4.12 -6.21
N SER A 196 23.62 -4.24 -5.03
CA SER A 196 24.54 -3.23 -4.52
C SER A 196 25.55 -3.83 -3.56
N LYS A 197 26.84 -3.73 -3.90
CA LYS A 197 27.93 -4.19 -3.04
C LYS A 197 28.23 -3.22 -1.88
N GLU A 198 28.25 -1.92 -2.19
CA GLU A 198 28.64 -0.87 -1.24
C GLU A 198 27.44 -0.27 -0.48
N GLY A 199 26.22 -0.66 -0.85
CA GLY A 199 24.98 -0.14 -0.28
C GLY A 199 24.33 0.89 -1.21
N SER A 200 23.03 0.71 -1.49
CA SER A 200 22.21 1.73 -2.17
C SER A 200 21.09 2.18 -1.24
N THR A 201 20.96 3.50 -1.05
CA THR A 201 20.05 4.08 -0.05
C THR A 201 18.89 4.79 -0.72
N SER A 202 17.66 4.49 -0.29
CA SER A 202 16.46 5.23 -0.68
C SER A 202 16.47 6.66 -0.13
N GLY A 203 15.65 7.55 -0.70
CA GLY A 203 15.29 8.78 -0.01
C GLY A 203 14.62 8.50 1.34
N LEU A 204 14.70 9.45 2.28
CA LEU A 204 13.87 9.42 3.48
C LEU A 204 12.42 9.71 3.07
N HIS A 205 11.50 8.81 3.36
CA HIS A 205 10.08 8.92 3.00
C HIS A 205 9.21 8.17 4.01
N HIS A 206 7.90 8.22 3.86
CA HIS A 206 6.97 7.34 4.56
C HIS A 206 6.01 6.70 3.56
N ASP A 207 5.40 5.59 3.95
CA ASP A 207 4.38 4.90 3.16
C ASP A 207 2.98 5.16 3.75
N TYR A 208 1.96 5.20 2.90
CA TYR A 208 0.56 5.35 3.31
C TYR A 208 -0.05 4.05 3.88
N HIS A 209 0.66 2.92 3.78
CA HIS A 209 0.16 1.59 4.09
C HIS A 209 0.99 0.90 5.17
N ASP A 210 0.37 -0.03 5.88
CA ASP A 210 1.08 -0.95 6.76
C ASP A 210 1.88 -1.94 5.92
N ASN A 211 3.17 -2.08 6.18
CA ASN A 211 4.08 -2.83 5.33
C ASN A 211 4.66 -4.05 6.06
N PHE A 212 4.44 -5.25 5.52
CA PHE A 212 5.14 -6.46 5.93
C PHE A 212 6.32 -6.65 4.98
N TYR A 213 7.50 -6.20 5.41
CA TYR A 213 8.72 -6.24 4.61
C TYR A 213 9.48 -7.54 4.81
N MET A 214 9.39 -8.45 3.85
CA MET A 214 10.04 -9.78 3.90
C MET A 214 11.33 -9.77 3.09
N LEU A 215 12.47 -10.01 3.73
CA LEU A 215 13.75 -10.02 3.03
C LEU A 215 14.12 -11.45 2.60
N LEU A 216 14.20 -11.70 1.29
CA LEU A 216 14.48 -13.03 0.73
C LEU A 216 15.98 -13.25 0.46
N LYS A 217 16.66 -12.20 -0.03
CA LYS A 217 18.11 -12.22 -0.34
C LYS A 217 18.76 -10.90 0.06
N GLY A 218 20.03 -10.96 0.45
CA GLY A 218 20.81 -9.77 0.83
C GLY A 218 20.63 -9.34 2.29
N ASN A 219 20.97 -8.09 2.57
CA ASN A 219 20.81 -7.44 3.88
C ASN A 219 20.28 -6.02 3.66
N LYS A 220 19.47 -5.52 4.60
CA LYS A 220 18.98 -4.14 4.58
C LYS A 220 19.16 -3.46 5.93
N CYS A 221 19.47 -2.17 5.90
CA CYS A 221 19.54 -1.32 7.07
C CYS A 221 18.48 -0.23 6.97
N PHE A 222 17.53 -0.20 7.89
CA PHE A 222 16.48 0.80 7.96
C PHE A 222 16.82 1.82 9.03
N ASP A 223 16.69 3.09 8.69
CA ASP A 223 16.70 4.19 9.64
C ASP A 223 15.27 4.70 9.81
N LEU A 224 14.64 4.42 10.94
CA LEU A 224 13.22 4.67 11.20
C LEU A 224 13.01 5.88 12.13
N TYR A 225 12.01 6.70 11.83
CA TYR A 225 11.52 7.81 12.65
C TYR A 225 10.00 7.72 12.81
N SER A 226 9.55 8.06 14.00
CA SER A 226 8.13 7.97 14.36
C SER A 226 7.32 9.14 13.77
N PRO A 227 6.04 8.93 13.39
CA PRO A 227 5.16 9.98 12.87
C PRO A 227 4.96 11.17 13.82
N ASP A 228 5.21 11.01 15.12
CA ASP A 228 5.17 12.14 16.08
C ASP A 228 6.25 13.21 15.79
N GLN A 229 7.31 12.86 15.07
CA GLN A 229 8.41 13.75 14.71
C GLN A 229 8.24 14.40 13.32
N VAL A 230 7.05 14.32 12.74
CA VAL A 230 6.72 14.77 11.38
C VAL A 230 7.19 16.21 11.05
N ASP A 231 7.13 17.13 12.01
CA ASP A 231 7.57 18.53 11.87
C ASP A 231 9.05 18.66 11.45
N GLN A 232 9.86 17.64 11.75
CA GLN A 232 11.30 17.65 11.49
C GLN A 232 11.66 16.90 10.20
N MET A 233 10.71 16.20 9.58
CA MET A 233 10.96 15.33 8.43
C MET A 233 11.04 16.10 7.12
N LYS A 234 10.58 17.36 7.07
CA LYS A 234 10.72 18.27 5.90
C LYS A 234 10.31 17.61 4.58
N THR A 235 9.10 17.07 4.55
CA THR A 235 8.51 16.48 3.34
C THR A 235 8.40 17.49 2.20
N ARG A 236 8.41 17.01 0.96
CA ARG A 236 8.22 17.82 -0.24
C ARG A 236 6.81 18.43 -0.27
N GLY A 237 5.82 17.65 0.14
CA GLY A 237 4.45 18.12 0.35
C GLY A 237 4.27 18.78 1.72
N THR A 238 3.29 19.68 1.82
CA THR A 238 2.87 20.29 3.10
C THR A 238 1.88 19.38 3.79
N ILE A 239 2.22 18.86 4.96
CA ILE A 239 1.34 17.95 5.72
C ILE A 239 0.28 18.77 6.46
N ASP A 240 -1.00 18.38 6.32
CA ASP A 240 -2.10 19.02 7.03
C ASP A 240 -2.55 18.22 8.26
N HIS A 241 -2.47 16.89 8.20
CA HIS A 241 -3.06 15.99 9.18
C HIS A 241 -2.24 14.70 9.28
N VAL A 242 -1.96 14.28 10.52
CA VAL A 242 -1.50 12.93 10.85
C VAL A 242 -2.60 12.28 11.68
N PHE A 243 -3.22 11.22 11.15
CA PHE A 243 -4.30 10.49 11.80
C PHE A 243 -3.78 9.68 13.01
N PRO A 244 -4.67 9.24 13.93
CA PRO A 244 -4.27 8.48 15.11
C PRO A 244 -3.44 7.22 14.84
N ASN A 245 -3.69 6.56 13.70
CA ASN A 245 -2.96 5.37 13.25
C ASN A 245 -1.67 5.72 12.47
N GLY A 246 -1.35 6.99 12.28
CA GLY A 246 -0.12 7.43 11.62
C GLY A 246 -0.26 7.71 10.13
N LEU A 247 -1.41 7.43 9.50
CA LEU A 247 -1.64 7.88 8.12
C LEU A 247 -1.43 9.40 8.02
N ILE A 248 -0.69 9.85 7.00
CA ILE A 248 -0.34 11.25 6.78
C ILE A 248 -1.09 11.75 5.55
N HIS A 249 -1.73 12.91 5.64
CA HIS A 249 -2.45 13.56 4.55
C HIS A 249 -1.84 14.93 4.24
N TYR A 250 -1.81 15.30 2.96
CA TYR A 250 -1.18 16.52 2.48
C TYR A 250 -2.19 17.58 2.03
N GLU A 251 -1.80 18.85 2.15
CA GLU A 251 -2.58 19.95 1.60
C GLU A 251 -2.74 19.81 0.09
N GLY A 252 -3.97 19.91 -0.38
CA GLY A 252 -4.32 19.82 -1.80
C GLY A 252 -4.75 18.42 -2.25
N GLU A 253 -4.56 17.40 -1.41
CA GLU A 253 -5.12 16.08 -1.64
C GLU A 253 -6.61 16.03 -1.25
N PRO A 254 -7.41 15.16 -1.89
CA PRO A 254 -8.80 14.99 -1.52
C PRO A 254 -8.94 14.45 -0.09
N PRO A 255 -9.94 14.90 0.68
CA PRO A 255 -10.10 14.47 2.07
C PRO A 255 -10.29 12.94 2.18
N VAL A 256 -9.51 12.31 3.06
CA VAL A 256 -9.58 10.87 3.33
C VAL A 256 -9.97 10.53 4.78
N THR A 257 -10.39 9.29 5.01
CA THR A 257 -10.52 8.67 6.34
C THR A 257 -9.14 8.29 6.90
N ALA A 258 -9.09 7.87 8.17
CA ALA A 258 -7.87 7.31 8.76
C ALA A 258 -7.39 6.01 8.08
N THR A 259 -8.24 5.34 7.29
CA THR A 259 -7.92 4.11 6.56
C THR A 259 -7.51 4.38 5.11
N GLY A 260 -7.46 5.64 4.69
CA GLY A 260 -7.08 6.06 3.34
C GLY A 260 -8.22 6.07 2.32
N VAL A 261 -9.48 5.86 2.74
CA VAL A 261 -10.64 5.96 1.84
C VAL A 261 -10.99 7.43 1.64
N GLU A 262 -11.15 7.87 0.40
CA GLU A 262 -11.63 9.22 0.13
C GLU A 262 -13.06 9.42 0.68
N LEU A 263 -13.33 10.56 1.31
CA LEU A 263 -14.61 10.80 1.98
C LEU A 263 -15.80 10.81 1.01
N ALA A 264 -15.58 11.18 -0.26
CA ALA A 264 -16.60 11.10 -1.29
C ALA A 264 -16.96 9.63 -1.58
N SER A 265 -15.95 8.79 -1.76
CA SER A 265 -16.09 7.36 -2.04
C SER A 265 -16.71 6.60 -0.88
N LEU A 266 -16.36 6.95 0.36
CA LEU A 266 -17.02 6.36 1.53
C LEU A 266 -18.52 6.70 1.54
N LYS A 267 -18.90 7.95 1.25
CA LYS A 267 -20.31 8.36 1.22
C LYS A 267 -21.10 7.67 0.11
N ALA A 268 -20.53 7.62 -1.09
CA ALA A 268 -21.14 6.90 -2.21
C ALA A 268 -21.32 5.41 -1.87
N TRP A 269 -20.34 4.81 -1.19
CA TRP A 269 -20.41 3.41 -0.77
C TRP A 269 -21.51 3.21 0.27
N GLU A 270 -21.57 4.08 1.29
CA GLU A 270 -22.59 4.04 2.33
C GLU A 270 -24.00 4.20 1.74
N ALA A 271 -24.18 5.09 0.75
CA ALA A 271 -25.43 5.26 0.03
C ALA A 271 -25.82 3.99 -0.74
N HIS A 272 -24.89 3.37 -1.47
CA HIS A 272 -25.15 2.12 -2.19
C HIS A 272 -25.45 0.94 -1.24
N GLN A 273 -24.75 0.85 -0.09
CA GLN A 273 -25.08 -0.13 0.94
C GLN A 273 -26.44 0.10 1.58
N HIS A 274 -26.86 1.36 1.72
CA HIS A 274 -28.19 1.70 2.20
C HIS A 274 -29.27 1.28 1.18
N GLN A 275 -29.06 1.59 -0.10
CA GLN A 275 -29.93 1.15 -1.19
C GLN A 275 -30.12 -0.36 -1.19
N LYS A 276 -29.03 -1.15 -1.17
CA LYS A 276 -29.10 -2.62 -1.16
C LYS A 276 -29.93 -3.16 0.01
N LYS A 277 -29.79 -2.56 1.20
CA LYS A 277 -30.61 -2.94 2.38
C LYS A 277 -32.08 -2.60 2.19
N CYS A 278 -32.40 -1.48 1.57
CA CYS A 278 -33.78 -1.11 1.25
C CYS A 278 -34.38 -2.06 0.20
N GLU A 279 -33.63 -2.44 -0.83
CA GLU A 279 -34.07 -3.43 -1.84
C GLU A 279 -34.37 -4.80 -1.20
N GLU A 280 -33.49 -5.27 -0.31
CA GLU A 280 -33.72 -6.49 0.46
C GLU A 280 -34.98 -6.39 1.35
N ALA A 281 -35.20 -5.23 1.98
CA ALA A 281 -36.39 -4.98 2.79
C ALA A 281 -37.68 -4.98 1.96
N VAL A 282 -37.66 -4.38 0.76
CA VAL A 282 -38.78 -4.45 -0.20
C VAL A 282 -39.07 -5.91 -0.57
N SER A 283 -38.03 -6.68 -0.94
CA SER A 283 -38.20 -8.10 -1.30
C SER A 283 -38.83 -8.94 -0.16
N LEU A 284 -38.40 -8.70 1.09
CA LEU A 284 -38.98 -9.36 2.26
C LEU A 284 -40.43 -8.93 2.52
N ALA A 285 -40.75 -7.65 2.33
CA ALA A 285 -42.10 -7.12 2.49
C ALA A 285 -43.06 -7.66 1.41
N GLU A 286 -42.63 -7.73 0.14
CA GLU A 286 -43.37 -8.36 -0.94
C GLU A 286 -43.68 -9.84 -0.63
N ALA A 287 -42.72 -10.57 -0.05
CA ALA A 287 -42.93 -11.94 0.39
C ALA A 287 -43.96 -12.03 1.53
N ALA A 288 -43.93 -11.10 2.49
CA ALA A 288 -44.92 -11.02 3.56
C ALA A 288 -46.34 -10.75 3.03
N VAL A 289 -46.50 -9.88 2.02
CA VAL A 289 -47.77 -9.64 1.33
C VAL A 289 -48.27 -10.92 0.66
N ARG A 290 -47.40 -11.62 -0.07
CA ARG A 290 -47.74 -12.88 -0.77
C ARG A 290 -48.19 -13.98 0.19
N GLU A 291 -47.62 -14.03 1.39
CA GLU A 291 -47.99 -14.96 2.46
C GLU A 291 -49.26 -14.54 3.22
N GLY A 292 -49.83 -13.36 2.93
CA GLY A 292 -51.03 -12.85 3.59
C GLY A 292 -50.78 -12.45 5.05
N LYS A 293 -49.58 -12.00 5.40
CA LYS A 293 -49.28 -11.52 6.76
C LYS A 293 -50.09 -10.24 7.06
N PRO A 294 -50.59 -10.07 8.31
CA PRO A 294 -51.53 -8.99 8.65
C PRO A 294 -51.02 -7.56 8.40
N ASP A 295 -49.70 -7.36 8.42
CA ASP A 295 -49.05 -6.05 8.25
C ASP A 295 -48.23 -5.96 6.94
N GLY A 296 -48.37 -6.93 6.03
CA GLY A 296 -47.52 -7.02 4.84
C GLY A 296 -47.62 -5.80 3.92
N GLU A 297 -48.84 -5.30 3.67
CA GLU A 297 -49.06 -4.13 2.79
C GLU A 297 -48.43 -2.85 3.35
N ALA A 298 -48.59 -2.61 4.66
CA ALA A 298 -47.98 -1.45 5.33
C ALA A 298 -46.45 -1.55 5.40
N GLN A 299 -45.91 -2.75 5.56
CA GLN A 299 -44.46 -2.99 5.52
C GLN A 299 -43.88 -2.74 4.13
N LEU A 300 -44.64 -3.09 3.07
CA LEU A 300 -44.21 -2.86 1.69
C LEU A 300 -44.19 -1.36 1.37
N GLU A 301 -45.25 -0.62 1.69
CA GLU A 301 -45.30 0.83 1.49
C GLU A 301 -44.13 1.55 2.19
N GLN A 302 -43.84 1.18 3.45
CA GLN A 302 -42.70 1.74 4.17
C GLN A 302 -41.35 1.39 3.55
N ALA A 303 -41.21 0.16 3.02
CA ALA A 303 -39.95 -0.28 2.40
C ALA A 303 -39.73 0.39 1.04
N GLU A 304 -40.79 0.60 0.26
CA GLU A 304 -40.76 1.32 -1.02
C GLU A 304 -40.39 2.80 -0.83
N GLU A 305 -40.99 3.48 0.14
CA GLU A 305 -40.64 4.88 0.49
C GLU A 305 -39.16 4.98 0.92
N ALA A 306 -38.70 4.04 1.76
CA ALA A 306 -37.30 4.00 2.18
C ALA A 306 -36.32 3.68 1.03
N LEU A 307 -36.76 2.94 0.00
CA LEU A 307 -35.97 2.68 -1.20
C LEU A 307 -35.89 3.92 -2.08
N GLU A 308 -36.98 4.67 -2.25
CA GLU A 308 -37.00 5.94 -2.99
C GLU A 308 -36.01 6.95 -2.37
N ASP A 309 -36.05 7.11 -1.04
CA ASP A 309 -35.10 7.97 -0.30
C ASP A 309 -33.63 7.50 -0.45
N ALA A 310 -33.41 6.19 -0.53
CA ALA A 310 -32.07 5.63 -0.70
C ALA A 310 -31.54 5.85 -2.13
N LEU A 311 -32.39 5.73 -3.15
CA LEU A 311 -32.06 6.03 -4.54
C LEU A 311 -31.73 7.52 -4.74
N GLU A 312 -32.47 8.42 -4.10
CA GLU A 312 -32.15 9.86 -4.13
C GLU A 312 -30.76 10.15 -3.52
N GLN A 313 -30.40 9.46 -2.43
CA GLN A 313 -29.07 9.61 -1.82
C GLN A 313 -27.94 9.15 -2.75
N VAL A 314 -28.12 8.01 -3.44
CA VAL A 314 -27.13 7.51 -4.42
C VAL A 314 -26.95 8.49 -5.56
N LEU A 315 -28.05 8.95 -6.17
CA LEU A 315 -28.03 9.98 -7.21
C LEU A 315 -27.36 11.27 -6.72
N GLY A 316 -27.62 11.67 -5.48
CA GLY A 316 -26.99 12.84 -4.86
C GLY A 316 -25.48 12.69 -4.69
N THR A 317 -24.98 11.47 -4.45
CA THR A 317 -23.54 11.20 -4.39
C THR A 317 -22.87 11.11 -5.76
N GLU A 318 -23.58 10.64 -6.78
CA GLU A 318 -23.07 10.53 -8.16
C GLU A 318 -23.06 11.88 -8.89
N MET A 319 -24.11 12.68 -8.72
CA MET A 319 -24.23 14.01 -9.34
C MET A 319 -23.48 15.10 -8.55
N GLY A 320 -23.03 14.77 -7.35
CA GLY A 320 -22.32 15.68 -6.46
C GLY A 320 -20.86 15.90 -6.85
N GLN A 321 -20.59 16.34 -8.09
CA GLN A 321 -19.32 16.97 -8.45
C GLN A 321 -19.31 17.87 -9.70
N ASP A 322 -20.46 18.22 -10.29
CA ASP A 322 -20.54 19.24 -11.35
C ASP A 322 -21.69 20.23 -11.06
N ASP A 323 -21.36 21.37 -10.43
CA ASP A 323 -22.11 22.61 -10.67
C ASP A 323 -21.70 23.14 -12.08
N ASP A 324 -22.04 22.42 -13.14
CA ASP A 324 -22.13 22.99 -14.49
C ASP A 324 -23.18 22.22 -15.32
N ASP A 325 -24.12 22.98 -15.87
CA ASP A 325 -25.30 22.48 -16.57
C ASP A 325 -24.91 21.68 -17.83
N GLY A 326 -25.13 20.35 -17.81
CA GLY A 326 -24.90 19.49 -18.96
C GLY A 326 -25.72 18.21 -18.92
N ASP A 327 -26.97 18.29 -19.41
CA ASP A 327 -27.86 17.16 -19.66
C ASP A 327 -27.16 16.05 -20.45
N ASN A 328 -26.95 14.88 -19.83
CA ASN A 328 -26.68 13.65 -20.55
C ASN A 328 -27.30 12.45 -19.84
N SER A 329 -28.40 11.97 -20.40
CA SER A 329 -29.00 10.67 -20.07
C SER A 329 -28.00 9.55 -20.42
N ASN A 330 -27.35 8.97 -19.41
CA ASN A 330 -26.74 7.66 -19.54
C ASN A 330 -27.10 6.82 -18.31
N GLU A 331 -27.93 5.81 -18.52
CA GLU A 331 -28.29 4.80 -17.52
C GLU A 331 -27.04 3.96 -17.19
N GLY A 332 -26.70 3.85 -15.90
CA GLY A 332 -25.68 2.94 -15.36
C GLY A 332 -24.26 3.49 -15.37
N GLN A 333 -23.92 4.36 -14.43
CA GLN A 333 -22.53 4.63 -14.06
C GLN A 333 -22.25 3.94 -12.73
N ASP A 334 -21.32 2.99 -12.73
CA ASP A 334 -21.03 2.16 -11.57
C ASP A 334 -20.26 2.95 -10.48
N PHE A 335 -20.50 2.56 -9.23
CA PHE A 335 -20.03 3.17 -7.97
C PHE A 335 -18.55 3.63 -7.98
N TRP A 336 -17.69 2.92 -8.69
CA TRP A 336 -16.27 3.22 -8.76
C TRP A 336 -15.91 4.21 -9.90
N THR A 337 -16.71 4.34 -10.96
CA THR A 337 -16.51 5.34 -12.03
C THR A 337 -16.54 6.78 -11.49
N ALA A 338 -17.30 7.02 -10.41
CA ALA A 338 -17.28 8.27 -9.65
C ALA A 338 -15.98 8.50 -8.85
N MET A 339 -15.23 7.43 -8.52
CA MET A 339 -13.84 7.50 -8.04
C MET A 339 -12.83 7.69 -9.18
N GLY A 340 -13.04 7.07 -10.34
CA GLY A 340 -12.07 7.04 -11.44
C GLY A 340 -11.77 8.40 -12.08
N LYS A 341 -12.66 9.41 -11.96
CA LYS A 341 -12.41 10.73 -12.56
C LYS A 341 -11.38 11.60 -11.81
N LYS A 342 -11.02 11.28 -10.56
CA LYS A 342 -10.06 12.08 -9.76
C LYS A 342 -9.18 11.28 -8.79
N THR A 343 -9.26 9.96 -8.77
CA THR A 343 -8.33 9.12 -8.01
C THR A 343 -7.06 8.86 -8.82
N ASN A 344 -6.24 9.91 -9.01
CA ASN A 344 -4.81 9.65 -9.12
C ASN A 344 -4.35 9.27 -7.70
N ASN A 345 -4.59 8.01 -7.36
CA ASN A 345 -4.18 7.44 -6.09
C ASN A 345 -2.69 7.71 -5.96
N ASN A 346 -2.29 8.35 -4.86
CA ASN A 346 -0.91 8.55 -4.45
C ASN A 346 -0.25 7.21 -4.02
N CYS A 347 -0.66 6.10 -4.65
CA CYS A 347 0.15 4.91 -4.81
C CYS A 347 1.22 5.23 -5.86
N ASP A 348 2.43 4.77 -5.60
CA ASP A 348 3.66 5.05 -6.34
C ASP A 348 3.69 4.45 -7.77
N SER A 349 2.63 4.63 -8.55
CA SER A 349 2.51 4.26 -9.96
C SER A 349 1.45 5.13 -10.68
N SER A 350 1.89 6.06 -11.52
CA SER A 350 1.03 6.76 -12.47
C SER A 350 1.84 7.08 -13.73
N VAL A 351 1.58 6.35 -14.82
CA VAL A 351 1.63 6.90 -16.18
C VAL A 351 0.52 6.21 -16.99
N GLU A 352 -0.27 7.03 -17.66
CA GLU A 352 -1.39 6.66 -18.53
C GLU A 352 -0.91 5.99 -19.84
N ASP A 353 -1.71 5.05 -20.33
CA ASP A 353 -1.50 4.32 -21.59
C ASP A 353 -2.19 5.08 -22.73
N GLU A 354 -1.41 5.74 -23.60
CA GLU A 354 -1.92 6.24 -24.88
C GLU A 354 -1.60 5.23 -25.99
N THR A 355 -2.58 4.39 -26.32
CA THR A 355 -2.61 3.73 -27.64
C THR A 355 -4.02 3.72 -28.22
N GLU A 356 -4.35 4.69 -29.07
CA GLU A 356 -5.14 4.41 -30.27
C GLU A 356 -4.82 5.40 -31.40
N CYS A 357 -4.36 4.85 -32.53
CA CYS A 357 -4.09 5.58 -33.75
C CYS A 357 -5.39 6.04 -34.44
N SER A 358 -5.57 7.34 -34.59
CA SER A 358 -6.26 7.90 -35.76
C SER A 358 -5.64 9.25 -36.14
N GLU A 359 -5.14 9.32 -37.37
CA GLU A 359 -4.62 10.55 -37.99
C GLU A 359 -5.73 11.60 -38.13
N GLU A 360 -5.52 12.83 -37.63
CA GLU A 360 -5.89 14.10 -38.29
C GLU A 360 -5.31 15.31 -37.52
N ASP A 361 -4.73 16.27 -38.27
CA ASP A 361 -4.19 17.60 -37.92
C ASP A 361 -5.05 18.37 -36.87
N ASP A 362 -4.58 19.19 -35.94
CA ASP A 362 -3.72 20.37 -36.08
C ASP A 362 -3.64 21.11 -34.71
N SER A 363 -2.47 21.70 -34.42
CA SER A 363 -2.15 22.70 -33.38
C SER A 363 -2.52 22.41 -31.91
N ASP A 364 -1.55 21.98 -31.10
CA ASP A 364 -1.66 22.04 -29.64
C ASP A 364 -0.47 22.72 -28.96
N ASP A 365 -0.81 23.67 -28.10
CA ASP A 365 0.07 24.34 -27.16
C ASP A 365 0.55 23.32 -26.13
N ASN A 366 1.79 22.83 -26.27
CA ASN A 366 2.48 22.03 -25.26
C ASN A 366 2.75 22.87 -23.99
N GLU A 367 1.73 23.05 -23.14
CA GLU A 367 1.97 23.21 -21.71
C GLU A 367 2.31 21.83 -21.15
N GLU A 368 3.60 21.51 -21.09
CA GLU A 368 4.11 20.37 -20.31
C GLU A 368 3.52 20.45 -18.89
N ALA A 369 2.71 19.46 -18.53
CA ALA A 369 2.23 19.30 -17.16
C ALA A 369 3.44 19.24 -16.21
N PRO A 370 3.43 20.00 -15.09
CA PRO A 370 4.56 19.99 -14.17
C PRO A 370 4.71 18.59 -13.53
N PRO A 371 5.94 18.11 -13.30
CA PRO A 371 6.17 16.76 -12.76
C PRO A 371 5.45 16.58 -11.42
N GLU A 372 4.74 15.46 -11.26
CA GLU A 372 4.01 15.13 -10.04
C GLU A 372 4.93 15.14 -8.81
N LYS A 373 4.52 15.87 -7.78
CA LYS A 373 5.30 16.01 -6.55
C LYS A 373 5.08 14.77 -5.68
N LEU A 374 6.11 13.95 -5.54
CA LEU A 374 6.20 12.91 -4.50
C LEU A 374 6.18 13.56 -3.10
N ASN A 375 4.98 13.85 -2.59
CA ASN A 375 4.76 14.62 -1.37
C ASN A 375 5.40 13.98 -0.14
N ASN A 376 5.38 12.66 -0.06
CA ASN A 376 5.83 11.83 1.05
C ASN A 376 7.35 11.73 1.21
N PHE A 377 8.14 12.13 0.20
CA PHE A 377 9.59 12.15 0.31
C PHE A 377 10.09 13.39 1.04
N SER A 378 11.11 13.22 1.85
CA SER A 378 11.84 14.28 2.52
C SER A 378 12.77 15.03 1.56
N THR A 379 12.95 16.32 1.83
CA THR A 379 14.00 17.15 1.22
C THR A 379 15.38 16.95 1.88
N ILE A 380 15.47 16.13 2.92
CA ILE A 380 16.72 15.86 3.65
C ILE A 380 17.56 14.82 2.89
N GLU A 381 18.60 15.29 2.22
CA GLU A 381 19.47 14.43 1.41
C GLU A 381 20.28 13.43 2.24
N SER A 382 20.67 13.73 3.48
CA SER A 382 21.47 12.79 4.29
C SER A 382 20.75 11.46 4.56
N GLY A 383 19.41 11.42 4.40
CA GLY A 383 18.57 10.31 4.88
C GLY A 383 18.53 10.20 6.42
N VAL A 384 19.25 11.08 7.11
CA VAL A 384 19.45 11.07 8.56
C VAL A 384 19.16 12.43 9.16
N VAL A 385 18.23 12.48 10.12
CA VAL A 385 17.87 13.70 10.84
C VAL A 385 18.62 13.75 12.17
N GLU A 386 19.57 14.68 12.30
CA GLU A 386 20.37 14.82 13.52
C GLU A 386 19.53 15.32 14.70
N GLY A 387 19.81 14.78 15.89
CA GLY A 387 19.19 15.22 17.14
C GLY A 387 17.80 14.66 17.43
N ILE A 388 17.24 13.84 16.52
CA ILE A 388 15.91 13.23 16.64
C ILE A 388 16.04 11.74 17.01
N PRO A 389 15.18 11.20 17.89
CA PRO A 389 15.13 9.76 18.14
C PRO A 389 14.92 8.96 16.85
N ARG A 390 15.81 8.02 16.60
CA ARG A 390 15.84 7.15 15.42
C ARG A 390 16.05 5.70 15.83
N ALA A 391 15.37 4.75 15.18
CA ALA A 391 15.71 3.35 15.31
C ALA A 391 16.48 2.87 14.06
N GLN A 392 17.64 2.25 14.27
CA GLN A 392 18.37 1.60 13.19
C GLN A 392 18.14 0.09 13.25
N VAL A 393 17.55 -0.47 12.20
CA VAL A 393 17.11 -1.87 12.15
C VAL A 393 17.87 -2.60 11.04
N LYS A 394 18.58 -3.67 11.40
CA LYS A 394 19.26 -4.54 10.44
C LYS A 394 18.38 -5.75 10.15
N VAL A 395 17.87 -5.79 8.93
CA VAL A 395 17.04 -6.89 8.40
C VAL A 395 17.94 -7.79 7.57
N GLN A 396 17.97 -9.09 7.89
CA GLN A 396 18.72 -10.09 7.13
C GLN A 396 17.76 -11.02 6.38
N ALA A 397 18.26 -11.76 5.39
CA ALA A 397 17.44 -12.72 4.67
C ALA A 397 16.76 -13.72 5.63
N GLY A 398 15.45 -13.92 5.47
CA GLY A 398 14.59 -14.68 6.38
C GLY A 398 13.98 -13.86 7.53
N ASP A 399 14.19 -12.54 7.57
CA ASP A 399 13.48 -11.67 8.51
C ASP A 399 12.25 -11.01 7.87
N ILE A 400 11.32 -10.60 8.73
CA ILE A 400 10.16 -9.79 8.37
C ILE A 400 10.14 -8.56 9.25
N LEU A 401 10.10 -7.37 8.65
CA LEU A 401 9.91 -6.11 9.36
C LEU A 401 8.47 -5.63 9.14
N PHE A 402 7.69 -5.56 10.22
CA PHE A 402 6.44 -4.81 10.21
C PHE A 402 6.73 -3.33 10.37
N LEU A 403 6.25 -2.53 9.42
CA LEU A 403 6.37 -1.08 9.43
C LEU A 403 4.97 -0.46 9.29
N PRO A 404 4.43 0.21 10.32
CA PRO A 404 3.13 0.86 10.23
C PRO A 404 3.14 2.06 9.28
N ALA A 405 2.00 2.37 8.67
CA ALA A 405 1.80 3.56 7.85
C ALA A 405 2.28 4.85 8.55
N GLY A 406 2.88 5.75 7.77
CA GLY A 406 3.40 7.05 8.20
C GLY A 406 4.76 7.03 8.90
N TRP A 407 5.32 5.84 9.19
CA TRP A 407 6.68 5.77 9.73
C TRP A 407 7.69 6.19 8.67
N PHE A 408 8.45 7.23 9.00
CA PHE A 408 9.49 7.73 8.12
C PHE A 408 10.69 6.79 8.14
N HIS A 409 11.21 6.48 6.97
CA HIS A 409 12.31 5.55 6.82
C HIS A 409 13.20 5.85 5.62
N SER A 410 14.48 5.51 5.77
CA SER A 410 15.40 5.33 4.65
C SER A 410 15.99 3.93 4.72
N VAL A 411 16.21 3.31 3.57
CA VAL A 411 16.61 1.91 3.46
C VAL A 411 17.90 1.80 2.67
N THR A 412 18.95 1.32 3.31
CA THR A 412 20.20 0.95 2.63
C THR A 412 20.20 -0.54 2.34
N SER A 413 20.26 -0.91 1.06
CA SER A 413 20.22 -2.29 0.57
C SER A 413 21.59 -2.80 0.17
N TYR A 414 21.92 -4.02 0.57
CA TYR A 414 23.19 -4.68 0.31
C TYR A 414 22.97 -6.08 -0.27
N SER A 415 23.68 -6.38 -1.35
CA SER A 415 23.88 -7.74 -1.86
C SER A 415 24.75 -8.54 -0.88
N ALA A 416 24.48 -9.83 -0.72
CA ALA A 416 25.23 -10.70 0.18
C ALA A 416 26.15 -11.65 -0.59
N ALA A 417 27.31 -11.96 -0.01
CA ALA A 417 28.15 -13.07 -0.46
C ALA A 417 27.62 -14.40 0.09
N VAL A 418 27.54 -15.43 -0.75
CA VAL A 418 27.16 -16.79 -0.33
C VAL A 418 28.27 -17.37 0.55
N LYS A 419 27.97 -17.65 1.83
CA LYS A 419 28.94 -18.28 2.73
C LYS A 419 29.02 -19.79 2.44
N GLY A 420 30.20 -20.27 2.03
CA GLY A 420 30.50 -21.71 1.94
C GLY A 420 30.78 -22.25 0.53
N GLU A 421 30.61 -21.42 -0.50
CA GLU A 421 30.95 -21.74 -1.88
C GLU A 421 31.82 -20.62 -2.46
N ASN A 422 32.78 -20.96 -3.33
CA ASN A 422 33.56 -19.97 -4.10
C ASN A 422 32.68 -19.40 -5.22
N THR A 423 31.56 -18.75 -4.88
CA THR A 423 30.56 -18.29 -5.85
C THR A 423 30.19 -16.82 -5.65
N GLU A 424 29.71 -16.23 -6.74
CA GLU A 424 29.55 -14.80 -6.99
C GLU A 424 28.56 -14.13 -6.01
N GLU A 425 28.71 -12.82 -5.79
CA GLU A 425 27.80 -12.04 -4.95
C GLU A 425 26.38 -12.03 -5.55
N GLU A 426 25.37 -12.38 -4.76
CA GLU A 426 23.99 -12.46 -5.23
C GLU A 426 23.23 -11.14 -5.02
N ALA A 427 22.34 -10.81 -5.96
CA ALA A 427 21.38 -9.73 -5.85
C ALA A 427 20.55 -9.80 -4.55
N HIS A 428 20.11 -8.65 -4.05
CA HIS A 428 19.15 -8.58 -2.96
C HIS A 428 17.72 -8.61 -3.49
N CYS A 429 16.82 -9.24 -2.74
CA CYS A 429 15.43 -9.43 -3.13
C CYS A 429 14.54 -9.32 -1.88
N ALA A 430 13.49 -8.52 -1.94
CA ALA A 430 12.49 -8.36 -0.90
C ALA A 430 11.09 -8.44 -1.48
N PHE A 431 10.18 -9.08 -0.73
CA PHE A 431 8.78 -9.20 -1.05
C PHE A 431 7.95 -8.54 0.06
N ASN A 432 6.91 -7.82 -0.33
CA ASN A 432 6.22 -6.92 0.56
C ASN A 432 4.71 -7.03 0.39
N TYR A 433 4.00 -7.11 1.52
CA TYR A 433 2.56 -6.86 1.57
C TYR A 433 2.32 -5.45 2.09
N TRP A 434 1.50 -4.69 1.39
CA TRP A 434 0.89 -3.48 1.92
C TRP A 434 -0.54 -3.74 2.33
N PHE A 435 -0.94 -3.20 3.48
CA PHE A 435 -2.30 -3.29 4.02
C PHE A 435 -2.84 -1.89 4.28
N HIS A 436 -4.15 -1.71 4.09
CA HIS A 436 -4.82 -0.49 4.53
C HIS A 436 -4.66 -0.34 6.05
N PRO A 437 -4.20 0.81 6.56
CA PRO A 437 -3.96 0.98 7.97
C PRO A 437 -5.29 0.93 8.75
N PRO A 438 -5.41 0.08 9.78
CA PRO A 438 -6.65 -0.04 10.55
C PRO A 438 -6.91 1.24 11.37
N ASP A 439 -8.18 1.53 11.61
CA ASP A 439 -8.67 2.65 12.43
C ASP A 439 -9.55 2.18 13.60
N ASN A 440 -9.68 0.87 13.79
CA ASN A 440 -10.33 0.25 14.92
C ASN A 440 -9.39 -0.70 15.67
N ASN A 441 -9.65 -0.87 16.96
CA ASN A 441 -8.84 -1.65 17.89
C ASN A 441 -9.37 -3.08 18.10
N ASP A 442 -10.34 -3.50 17.29
CA ASP A 442 -10.93 -4.83 17.31
C ASP A 442 -10.24 -5.74 16.28
N PHE A 443 -9.83 -6.93 16.70
CA PHE A 443 -9.17 -7.89 15.81
C PHE A 443 -10.14 -8.44 14.74
N ASP A 444 -11.40 -8.66 15.09
CA ASP A 444 -12.40 -9.20 14.17
C ASP A 444 -12.92 -8.11 13.21
N GLN A 445 -12.87 -6.85 13.63
CA GLN A 445 -13.28 -5.69 12.85
C GLN A 445 -12.25 -4.55 12.92
N PRO A 446 -11.10 -4.68 12.25
CA PRO A 446 -10.01 -3.71 12.33
C PRO A 446 -10.31 -2.37 11.63
N TYR A 447 -11.40 -2.30 10.87
CA TYR A 447 -11.86 -1.10 10.18
C TYR A 447 -13.23 -0.67 10.72
N GLN A 448 -13.43 0.62 10.97
CA GLN A 448 -14.71 1.15 11.47
C GLN A 448 -15.84 1.04 10.44
N SER A 449 -15.52 1.30 9.16
CA SER A 449 -16.46 1.11 8.06
C SER A 449 -16.31 -0.28 7.44
N GLY A 450 -17.38 -0.77 6.81
CA GLY A 450 -17.36 -2.00 6.04
C GLY A 450 -16.72 -1.87 4.66
N PHE A 451 -16.20 -0.68 4.30
CA PHE A 451 -15.66 -0.40 2.96
C PHE A 451 -14.57 -1.38 2.55
N TRP A 452 -13.45 -1.44 3.29
CA TRP A 452 -12.34 -2.34 2.96
C TRP A 452 -12.69 -3.84 3.09
N PRO A 453 -13.44 -4.28 4.12
CA PRO A 453 -13.91 -5.67 4.16
C PRO A 453 -14.79 -6.08 2.96
N SER A 454 -15.68 -5.19 2.49
CA SER A 454 -16.49 -5.43 1.29
C SER A 454 -15.63 -5.44 0.03
N ASP A 455 -14.74 -4.45 -0.13
CA ASP A 455 -13.74 -4.40 -1.19
C ASP A 455 -12.98 -5.73 -1.29
N TRP A 456 -12.47 -6.22 -0.15
CA TRP A 456 -11.77 -7.49 -0.09
C TRP A 456 -12.64 -8.69 -0.50
N SER A 457 -13.88 -8.77 -0.02
CA SER A 457 -14.81 -9.85 -0.38
C SER A 457 -15.00 -9.90 -1.89
N ASP A 458 -15.30 -8.75 -2.51
CA ASP A 458 -15.57 -8.64 -3.94
C ASP A 458 -14.37 -9.13 -4.77
N ARG A 459 -13.13 -8.78 -4.39
CA ARG A 459 -11.92 -9.26 -5.09
C ARG A 459 -11.75 -10.77 -5.00
N THR A 460 -12.00 -11.32 -3.82
CA THR A 460 -11.78 -12.75 -3.59
C THR A 460 -12.90 -13.65 -4.10
N GLU A 461 -14.09 -13.10 -4.33
CA GLU A 461 -15.19 -13.83 -4.99
C GLU A 461 -15.00 -13.86 -6.52
N SER A 462 -14.32 -12.87 -7.09
CA SER A 462 -14.02 -12.78 -8.52
C SER A 462 -12.77 -13.57 -8.98
N MET A 463 -11.92 -14.03 -8.06
CA MET A 463 -10.72 -14.84 -8.32
C MET A 463 -11.00 -16.34 -8.16
#